data_AF-A0A1M7E7H3-F1
#
_entry.id   AF-A0A1M7E7H3-F1
#
_cell.length_a   1.000
_cell.length_b   1.000
_cell.length_c   1.000
_cell.angle_alpha   90.00
_cell.angle_beta   90.00
_cell.angle_gamma   90.00
#
_symmetry.space_group_name_H-M   'P 1'
#
loop_
_entity.id
_entity.type
_entity.pdbx_description
1 polymer ?
#
loop_
_entity_poly.entity_id
_entity_poly.type
_entity_poly.pdbx_seq_one_letter_code
_entity_poly.pdbx_strand_id
1 'polypeptide(L)'
;METPATIRLKDALALLESGTPVAVRFVTCDRRRGTGGEFRELKAARIGSGKRQAEKAAPVLTGEPEADLATVSRIARNPDHYANATRNLLDTTTGNLVKVHIYLLVAVAGRKVIL
;
A
#
# COMPACT_ATOMS: atom_id res chain seq x y z
N MET A 1 21.97 18.89 -14.60
CA MET A 1 21.13 17.76 -14.17
C MET A 1 21.41 17.55 -12.70
N GLU A 2 20.51 17.97 -11.82
CA GLU A 2 20.68 17.74 -10.38
C GLU A 2 20.56 16.23 -10.12
N THR A 3 21.64 15.62 -9.66
CA THR A 3 21.60 14.23 -9.21
C THR A 3 20.63 14.14 -8.04
N PRO A 4 19.56 13.33 -8.11
CA PRO A 4 18.66 13.17 -6.99
C PRO A 4 19.44 12.60 -5.81
N ALA A 5 19.36 13.26 -4.65
CA ALA A 5 20.00 12.78 -3.44
C ALA A 5 19.63 11.30 -3.20
N THR A 6 20.61 10.48 -2.83
CA THR A 6 20.39 9.06 -2.59
C THR A 6 19.96 8.80 -1.16
N ILE A 7 19.07 7.82 -0.95
CA ILE A 7 18.60 7.41 0.37
C ILE A 7 18.62 5.88 0.48
N ARG A 8 19.06 5.35 1.62
CA ARG A 8 18.99 3.90 1.87
C ARG A 8 17.55 3.45 2.05
N LEU A 9 17.25 2.22 1.69
CA LEU A 9 15.90 1.65 1.87
C LEU A 9 15.39 1.79 3.30
N LYS A 10 16.25 1.57 4.30
CA LYS A 10 15.91 1.73 5.72
C LYS A 10 15.39 3.14 6.03
N ASP A 11 16.11 4.15 5.56
CA ASP A 11 15.76 5.56 5.82
C ASP A 11 14.53 5.97 5.02
N ALA A 12 14.38 5.46 3.80
CA ALA A 12 13.18 5.67 2.97
C ALA A 12 11.92 5.10 3.63
N LEU A 13 12.02 3.91 4.25
CA LEU A 13 10.92 3.31 5.00
C LEU A 13 10.61 4.10 6.27
N ALA A 14 11.62 4.58 7.00
CA ALA A 14 11.42 5.43 8.17
C ALA A 14 10.67 6.72 7.82
N LEU A 15 10.96 7.33 6.66
CA LEU A 15 10.20 8.48 6.16
C LEU A 15 8.74 8.14 5.87
N LEU A 16 8.46 6.96 5.32
CA LEU A 16 7.08 6.51 5.06
C LEU A 16 6.33 6.14 6.34
N GLU A 17 7.04 5.71 7.39
CA GLU A 17 6.49 5.41 8.72
C GLU A 17 6.23 6.67 9.54
N SER A 18 6.93 7.78 9.25
CA SER A 18 6.71 9.09 9.91
C SER A 18 5.29 9.64 9.78
N GLY A 19 4.49 9.10 8.85
CA GLY A 19 3.10 9.51 8.61
C GLY A 19 2.94 10.74 7.74
N THR A 20 4.04 11.41 7.35
CA THR A 20 4.01 12.54 6.42
C THR A 20 3.77 12.03 4.99
N PRO A 21 2.81 12.59 4.24
CA PRO A 21 2.58 12.19 2.85
C PRO A 21 3.78 12.61 1.99
N VAL A 22 4.45 11.64 1.38
CA VAL A 22 5.62 11.88 0.53
C VAL A 22 5.42 11.29 -0.86
N ALA A 23 6.03 11.91 -1.87
CA ALA A 23 6.01 11.38 -3.22
C ALA A 23 6.81 10.07 -3.30
N VAL A 24 6.23 9.02 -3.88
CA VAL A 24 6.84 7.70 -4.02
C VAL A 24 6.75 7.23 -5.47
N ARG A 25 7.88 6.79 -6.01
CA ARG A 25 7.97 6.16 -7.32
C ARG A 25 8.39 4.70 -7.16
N PHE A 26 7.64 3.79 -7.79
CA PHE A 26 7.89 2.36 -7.72
C PHE A 26 7.68 1.69 -9.09
N VAL A 27 8.28 0.53 -9.27
CA VAL A 27 8.07 -0.32 -10.45
C VAL A 27 6.97 -1.33 -10.17
N THR A 28 6.04 -1.51 -11.11
CA THR A 28 5.00 -2.53 -11.02
C THR A 28 5.58 -3.92 -11.30
N CYS A 29 5.12 -4.91 -10.54
CA CYS A 29 5.43 -6.32 -10.81
C CYS A 29 4.20 -7.16 -10.45
N ASP A 30 3.52 -7.68 -11.47
CA ASP A 30 2.47 -8.68 -11.32
C ASP A 30 3.06 -10.07 -11.60
N ARG A 31 3.51 -10.73 -10.53
CA ARG A 31 4.08 -12.09 -10.61
C ARG A 31 3.11 -13.13 -11.16
N ARG A 32 1.79 -12.95 -10.97
CA ARG A 32 0.79 -13.95 -11.40
C ARG A 32 0.57 -13.89 -12.90
N ARG A 33 0.53 -12.68 -13.47
CA ARG A 33 0.34 -12.47 -14.90
C ARG A 33 1.66 -12.44 -15.67
N GLY A 34 2.80 -12.40 -14.98
CA GLY A 34 4.11 -12.28 -15.60
C GLY A 34 4.33 -10.93 -16.27
N THR A 35 3.57 -9.91 -15.88
CA THR A 35 3.60 -8.56 -16.47
C THR A 35 4.08 -7.54 -15.44
N GLY A 36 4.62 -6.41 -15.89
CA GLY A 36 5.17 -5.37 -15.02
C GLY A 36 6.21 -4.53 -15.73
N GLY A 37 7.03 -3.81 -14.96
CA GLY A 37 8.08 -2.94 -15.48
C GLY A 37 7.64 -1.49 -15.71
N GLU A 38 6.39 -1.16 -15.41
CA GLU A 38 5.91 0.21 -15.50
C GLU A 38 6.29 1.00 -14.26
N PHE A 39 6.78 2.23 -14.45
CA PHE A 39 6.96 3.16 -13.35
C PHE A 39 5.62 3.77 -12.99
N ARG A 40 5.22 3.61 -11.73
CA ARG A 40 4.08 4.33 -11.15
C ARG A 40 4.58 5.30 -10.10
N GLU A 41 3.85 6.40 -9.99
CA GLU A 41 4.14 7.47 -9.07
C GLU A 41 2.90 7.80 -8.25
N LEU A 42 3.10 7.89 -6.94
CA LEU A 42 2.12 8.39 -5.98
C LEU A 42 2.61 9.74 -5.51
N LYS A 43 1.84 10.80 -5.75
CA LYS A 43 2.25 12.17 -5.40
C LYS A 43 2.32 12.38 -3.89
N ALA A 44 1.44 11.72 -3.14
CA ALA A 44 1.36 11.81 -1.70
C ALA A 44 1.00 10.44 -1.10
N ALA A 45 2.02 9.69 -0.67
CA ALA A 45 1.87 8.35 -0.11
C ALA A 45 2.37 8.27 1.33
N ARG A 46 1.69 7.46 2.14
CA ARG A 46 2.10 7.06 3.50
C ARG A 46 1.84 5.58 3.74
N ILE A 47 2.42 4.98 4.77
CA ILE A 47 2.08 3.59 5.12
C ILE A 47 0.64 3.53 5.65
N GLY A 48 -0.20 2.73 4.99
CA GLY A 48 -1.59 2.52 5.36
C GLY A 48 -1.79 1.16 6.03
N SER A 49 -2.32 1.15 7.25
CA SER A 49 -2.87 -0.07 7.86
C SER A 49 -4.19 -0.43 7.16
N GLY A 50 -4.34 -1.69 6.75
CA GLY A 50 -5.32 -2.20 5.77
C GLY A 50 -6.82 -2.11 6.08
N LYS A 51 -7.31 -1.08 6.78
CA LYS A 51 -8.72 -0.71 6.65
C LYS A 51 -8.85 0.12 5.38
N ARG A 52 -9.15 -0.56 4.27
CA ARG A 52 -9.84 0.08 3.15
C ARG A 52 -11.08 0.70 3.79
N GLN A 53 -11.13 2.03 3.93
CA GLN A 53 -12.41 2.72 4.07
C GLN A 53 -13.09 2.53 2.72
N ALA A 54 -13.65 1.33 2.51
CA ALA A 54 -14.77 1.22 1.61
C ALA A 54 -15.79 2.18 2.19
N GLU A 55 -16.12 3.21 1.44
CA GLU A 55 -17.31 4.02 1.70
C GLU A 55 -18.43 3.04 2.05
N LYS A 56 -18.93 3.14 3.29
CA LYS A 56 -20.10 2.40 3.71
C LYS A 56 -21.24 2.92 2.84
N ALA A 57 -21.49 2.28 1.70
CA ALA A 57 -22.84 2.21 1.17
C ALA A 57 -23.64 1.51 2.26
N ALA A 58 -24.43 2.29 3.01
CA ALA A 58 -25.32 1.75 4.02
C ALA A 58 -26.26 0.75 3.32
N PRO A 59 -26.30 -0.53 3.72
CA PRO A 59 -27.39 -1.38 3.29
C PRO A 59 -28.65 -0.80 3.95
N VAL A 60 -29.54 -0.27 3.14
CA VAL A 60 -30.91 0.01 3.55
C VAL A 60 -31.51 -1.33 3.95
N LEU A 61 -31.67 -1.54 5.25
CA LEU A 61 -32.31 -2.72 5.82
C LEU A 61 -33.82 -2.58 5.59
N THR A 62 -34.36 -3.27 4.61
CA THR A 62 -35.78 -3.61 4.53
C THR A 62 -35.91 -5.12 4.49
N GLY A 63 -36.59 -5.69 5.50
CA GLY A 63 -37.13 -7.05 5.45
C GLY A 63 -36.44 -8.05 6.38
N GLU A 64 -37.01 -8.18 7.57
CA GLU A 64 -37.27 -9.35 8.43
C GLU A 64 -36.22 -10.47 8.68
N PRO A 65 -36.17 -11.02 9.91
CA PRO A 65 -35.07 -11.86 10.38
C PRO A 65 -35.49 -13.33 10.41
N GLU A 66 -34.93 -14.19 9.57
CA GLU A 66 -34.88 -15.62 9.87
C GLU A 66 -33.87 -16.37 8.99
N ALA A 67 -33.26 -17.38 9.61
CA ALA A 67 -32.35 -18.38 9.07
C ALA A 67 -30.85 -18.02 8.93
N ASP A 68 -30.07 -18.82 9.67
CA ASP A 68 -28.67 -19.19 9.46
C ASP A 68 -27.57 -18.22 9.92
N LEU A 69 -27.36 -18.23 11.24
CA LEU A 69 -26.10 -17.91 11.92
C LEU A 69 -25.00 -18.93 11.56
N ALA A 70 -24.65 -19.06 10.27
CA ALA A 70 -23.39 -19.64 9.85
C ALA A 70 -22.27 -18.67 10.23
N THR A 71 -21.75 -18.83 11.44
CA THR A 71 -20.60 -18.10 11.97
C THR A 71 -19.36 -18.53 11.17
N VAL A 72 -19.19 -17.97 9.97
CA VAL A 72 -17.95 -18.06 9.21
C VAL A 72 -16.93 -17.20 9.96
N SER A 73 -16.23 -17.84 10.90
CA SER A 73 -15.04 -17.27 11.53
C SER A 73 -14.10 -16.81 10.43
N ARG A 74 -14.01 -15.50 10.22
CA ARG A 74 -13.06 -14.90 9.28
C ARG A 74 -11.68 -15.23 9.80
N ILE A 75 -11.03 -16.23 9.21
CA ILE A 75 -9.63 -16.55 9.48
C ILE A 75 -8.83 -15.27 9.24
N ALA A 76 -8.39 -14.64 10.33
CA ALA A 76 -7.55 -13.47 10.29
C ALA A 76 -6.20 -13.91 9.73
N ARG A 77 -6.04 -13.80 8.40
CA ARG A 77 -4.79 -14.12 7.74
C ARG A 77 -3.77 -13.06 8.15
N ASN A 78 -2.86 -13.41 9.07
CA ASN A 78 -1.74 -12.55 9.42
C ASN A 78 -0.89 -12.35 8.15
N PRO A 79 -0.88 -11.16 7.55
CA PRO A 79 -0.02 -10.88 6.43
C PRO A 79 1.35 -10.57 7.03
N ASP A 80 2.25 -11.56 7.09
CA ASP A 80 3.61 -11.38 7.56
C ASP A 80 4.37 -10.42 6.64
N HIS A 81 4.14 -9.12 6.81
CA HIS A 81 4.59 -8.06 5.92
C HIS A 81 6.12 -7.95 5.89
N TYR A 82 6.79 -8.31 6.99
CA TYR A 82 8.24 -8.38 7.09
C TYR A 82 8.80 -9.56 6.28
N ALA A 83 8.23 -10.76 6.42
CA ALA A 83 8.65 -11.94 5.67
C ALA A 83 8.43 -11.76 4.16
N ASN A 84 7.35 -11.07 3.79
CA ASN A 84 7.01 -10.81 2.39
C ASN A 84 7.63 -9.53 1.82
N ALA A 85 8.35 -8.75 2.63
CA ALA A 85 8.93 -7.46 2.24
C ALA A 85 7.93 -6.56 1.48
N THR A 86 6.66 -6.59 1.89
CA THR A 86 5.58 -5.81 1.26
C THR A 86 5.01 -4.79 2.23
N ARG A 87 4.77 -3.58 1.72
CA ARG A 87 4.10 -2.50 2.45
C ARG A 87 2.90 -1.99 1.67
N ASN A 88 1.86 -1.63 2.40
CA ASN A 88 0.68 -0.98 1.85
C ASN A 88 0.92 0.52 1.88
N LEU A 89 0.93 1.16 0.72
CA LEU A 89 0.98 2.61 0.58
C LEU A 89 -0.44 3.12 0.36
N LEU A 90 -0.85 4.06 1.19
CA LEU A 90 -2.09 4.81 1.00
C LEU A 90 -1.75 6.10 0.26
N ASP A 91 -2.33 6.28 -0.92
CA ASP A 91 -2.35 7.57 -1.62
C ASP A 91 -3.34 8.49 -0.89
N THR A 92 -2.85 9.56 -0.28
CA THR A 92 -3.71 10.52 0.44
C THR A 92 -4.53 11.40 -0.50
N THR A 93 -4.19 11.43 -1.79
CA THR A 93 -4.91 12.22 -2.80
C THR A 93 -6.18 11.49 -3.25
N THR A 94 -6.08 10.17 -3.48
CA THR A 94 -7.18 9.37 -4.01
C THR A 94 -7.80 8.45 -2.96
N GLY A 95 -7.19 8.29 -1.79
CA GLY A 95 -7.60 7.30 -0.78
C GLY A 95 -7.29 5.85 -1.19
N ASN A 96 -6.56 5.65 -2.28
CA ASN A 96 -6.27 4.33 -2.83
C ASN A 96 -5.14 3.65 -2.05
N LEU A 97 -5.36 2.39 -1.70
CA LEU A 97 -4.37 1.56 -1.03
C LEU A 97 -3.67 0.66 -2.06
N VAL A 98 -2.38 0.91 -2.26
CA VAL A 98 -1.52 0.21 -3.21
C VAL A 98 -0.53 -0.64 -2.43
N LYS A 99 -0.54 -1.95 -2.67
CA LYS A 99 0.48 -2.85 -2.10
C LYS A 99 1.73 -2.81 -2.96
N VAL A 100 2.87 -2.50 -2.36
CA VAL A 100 4.16 -2.38 -3.03
C VAL A 100 5.18 -3.27 -2.31
N HIS A 101 6.03 -3.93 -3.09
CA HIS A 101 7.21 -4.62 -2.57
C HIS A 101 8.31 -3.59 -2.31
N ILE A 102 8.93 -3.59 -1.13
CA ILE A 102 9.85 -2.52 -0.70
C ILE A 102 11.09 -2.41 -1.62
N TYR A 103 11.57 -3.51 -2.18
CA TYR A 103 12.67 -3.53 -3.16
C TYR A 103 12.32 -2.96 -4.53
N LEU A 104 11.04 -2.74 -4.84
CA LEU A 104 10.60 -2.10 -6.09
C LEU A 104 10.46 -0.58 -5.96
N LEU A 105 10.79 -0.01 -4.79
CA LEU A 105 10.87 1.43 -4.58
C LEU A 105 12.09 1.99 -5.33
N VAL A 106 11.83 2.97 -6.18
CA VAL A 106 12.86 3.63 -7.01
C VAL A 106 13.21 4.99 -6.43
N ALA A 107 12.21 5.73 -5.96
CA ALA A 107 12.41 7.03 -5.32
C ALA A 107 11.37 7.29 -4.23
N VAL A 108 11.80 7.95 -3.16
CA VAL A 108 10.94 8.41 -2.05
C VAL A 108 11.33 9.85 -1.71
N ALA A 109 10.35 10.74 -1.61
CA ALA A 109 10.54 12.17 -1.37
C ALA A 109 11.55 12.82 -2.35
N GLY A 110 11.51 12.42 -3.63
CA GLY A 110 12.43 12.90 -4.67
C GLY A 110 13.85 12.33 -4.59
N ARG A 111 14.14 11.44 -3.63
CA ARG A 111 15.44 10.83 -3.42
C ARG A 111 15.50 9.42 -4.00
N LYS A 112 16.59 9.07 -4.68
CA LYS A 112 16.77 7.74 -5.28
C LYS A 112 17.02 6.71 -4.18
N VAL A 113 16.24 5.63 -4.16
CA VAL A 113 16.38 4.55 -3.18
C VAL A 113 17.52 3.64 -3.61
N ILE A 114 18.41 3.34 -2.67
CA ILE A 114 19.48 2.33 -2.79
C ILE A 114 19.28 1.26 -1.72
N LEU A 115 19.64 0.02 -2.06
CA LEU A 115 19.52 -1.16 -1.18
C LEU A 115 20.71 -1.23 -0.20
#